data_AF-A0A3D5AXL3-F1
#
_entry.id   AF-A0A3D5AXL3-F1
#
_cell.length_a   1.000
_cell.length_b   1.000
_cell.length_c   1.000
_cell.angle_alpha   90.00
_cell.angle_beta   90.00
_cell.angle_gamma   90.00
#
_symmetry.space_group_name_H-M   'P 1'
#
loop_
_entity.id
_entity.type
_entity.pdbx_description
1 polymer ?
#
loop_
_entity_poly.entity_id
_entity_poly.type
_entity_poly.pdbx_seq_one_letter_code
_entity_poly.pdbx_strand_id
1 'polypeptide(L)'
;MTSSTTSAHPRLTALVIGVIGVVFGDIGTSPLYTMKEAFHGPHGMPVSAANILGVLSLIFWSLIIVVSIKYVVFIMRADNKGEGGIMALTSLALRTEKLNPRLFWLLSVLGIFGAALFYGDAAITPALSVLSAVEGLEVATPAFKPYVVPIAIAILVGLFLFQRRGTASVAALFGPVMLFWFAALAAMGLWNILKHPAVIAAINPWYALSFFGTNHTLAYLALGAVVLAITGGEALYADMGHFG
;
A
#
# COMPACT_ATOMS: atom_id res chain seq x y z
N MET A 1 26.20 -14.36 -40.80
CA MET A 1 26.55 -13.55 -39.61
C MET A 1 26.00 -12.15 -39.80
N THR A 2 24.81 -11.88 -39.27
CA THR A 2 24.24 -10.53 -39.23
C THR A 2 23.75 -10.31 -37.81
N SER A 3 24.51 -9.50 -37.09
CA SER A 3 24.29 -9.08 -35.72
C SER A 3 22.95 -8.37 -35.57
N SER A 4 22.02 -8.98 -34.83
CA SER A 4 20.84 -8.31 -34.29
C SER A 4 21.28 -7.43 -33.12
N THR A 5 21.38 -6.13 -33.36
CA THR A 5 21.60 -5.12 -32.30
C THR A 5 20.37 -5.02 -31.41
N THR A 6 20.58 -5.35 -30.14
CA THR A 6 19.66 -5.29 -29.01
C THR A 6 19.12 -3.87 -28.80
N SER A 7 17.84 -3.61 -29.08
CA SER A 7 17.15 -2.36 -28.70
C SER A 7 16.05 -2.61 -27.65
N ALA A 8 16.30 -3.50 -26.68
CA ALA A 8 15.33 -3.91 -25.67
C ALA A 8 15.24 -2.97 -24.45
N HIS A 9 16.09 -1.94 -24.35
CA HIS A 9 16.27 -1.16 -23.10
C HIS A 9 15.22 -0.06 -22.81
N PRO A 10 14.69 0.71 -23.77
CA PRO A 10 13.79 1.84 -23.45
C PRO A 10 12.44 1.38 -22.86
N ARG A 11 11.95 0.23 -23.32
CA ARG A 11 10.66 -0.34 -22.91
C ARG A 11 10.72 -0.89 -21.49
N LEU A 12 11.80 -1.58 -21.13
CA LEU A 12 11.98 -2.12 -19.78
C LEU A 12 12.13 -1.01 -18.74
N THR A 13 12.91 0.05 -19.04
CA THR A 13 13.06 1.18 -18.12
C THR A 13 11.73 1.93 -17.92
N ALA A 14 10.95 2.15 -18.98
CA ALA A 14 9.63 2.75 -18.87
C ALA A 14 8.64 1.89 -18.05
N LEU A 15 8.69 0.56 -18.23
CA LEU A 15 7.90 -0.39 -17.44
C LEU A 15 8.30 -0.36 -15.96
N VAL A 16 9.60 -0.39 -15.65
CA VAL A 16 10.10 -0.32 -14.27
C VAL A 16 9.71 1.00 -13.59
N ILE A 17 9.82 2.13 -14.30
CA ILE A 17 9.38 3.44 -13.78
C ILE A 17 7.85 3.46 -13.56
N GLY A 18 7.08 2.86 -14.47
CA GLY A 18 5.63 2.71 -14.31
C GLY A 18 5.25 1.87 -13.10
N VAL A 19 5.90 0.72 -12.90
CA VAL A 19 5.68 -0.17 -11.75
C VAL A 19 6.07 0.51 -10.43
N ILE A 20 7.22 1.21 -10.39
CA ILE A 20 7.63 2.01 -9.23
C ILE A 20 6.61 3.12 -8.92
N GLY A 21 6.08 3.76 -9.95
CA GLY A 21 5.10 4.83 -9.78
C GLY A 21 3.74 4.35 -9.28
N VAL A 22 3.20 3.33 -9.94
CA VAL A 22 1.81 2.89 -9.72
C VAL A 22 1.72 1.90 -8.57
N VAL A 23 2.45 0.79 -8.63
CA VAL A 23 2.31 -0.31 -7.67
C VAL A 23 3.01 0.01 -6.35
N PHE A 24 4.24 0.51 -6.43
CA PHE A 24 4.98 0.84 -5.21
C PHE A 24 4.49 2.15 -4.58
N GLY A 25 3.83 3.05 -5.32
CA GLY A 25 3.29 4.27 -4.75
C GLY A 25 2.16 4.03 -3.74
N ASP A 26 1.31 3.05 -4.02
CA ASP A 26 0.23 2.66 -3.10
C ASP A 26 0.82 2.04 -1.82
N ILE A 27 1.74 1.08 -1.97
CA ILE A 27 2.43 0.43 -0.84
C ILE A 27 3.32 1.40 -0.05
N GLY A 28 3.95 2.36 -0.72
CA GLY A 28 4.99 3.20 -0.12
C GLY A 28 4.46 4.36 0.71
N THR A 29 3.24 4.83 0.43
CA THR A 29 2.59 5.94 1.17
C THR A 29 1.91 5.45 2.45
N SER A 30 1.39 4.22 2.42
CA SER A 30 0.74 3.49 3.51
C SER A 30 1.40 3.61 4.90
N PRO A 31 2.70 3.33 5.05
CA PRO A 31 3.37 3.43 6.36
C PRO A 31 3.34 4.83 6.99
N LEU A 32 3.25 5.91 6.19
CA LEU A 32 3.29 7.27 6.72
C LEU A 32 2.01 7.62 7.48
N TYR A 33 0.85 7.31 6.92
CA TYR A 33 -0.41 7.55 7.63
C TYR A 33 -0.69 6.49 8.69
N THR A 34 -0.19 5.25 8.56
CA THR A 34 -0.19 4.27 9.66
C THR A 34 0.51 4.81 10.91
N MET A 35 1.70 5.40 10.76
CA MET A 35 2.41 5.96 11.90
C MET A 35 1.61 7.11 12.54
N LYS A 36 0.91 7.91 11.74
CA LYS A 36 0.02 8.93 12.27
C LYS A 36 -1.13 8.30 13.07
N GLU A 37 -1.85 7.35 12.48
CA GLU A 37 -3.02 6.71 13.10
C GLU A 37 -2.67 5.92 14.37
N ALA A 38 -1.49 5.31 14.42
CA ALA A 38 -1.02 4.55 15.58
C ALA A 38 -0.76 5.41 16.82
N PHE A 39 -0.40 6.70 16.64
CA PHE A 39 -0.01 7.60 17.73
C PHE A 39 -0.96 8.79 17.91
N HIS A 40 -1.71 9.19 16.89
CA HIS A 40 -2.61 10.34 16.90
C HIS A 40 -4.04 9.88 16.59
N GLY A 41 -4.90 9.89 17.59
CA GLY A 41 -6.31 9.55 17.47
C GLY A 41 -6.98 9.37 18.84
N PRO A 42 -8.29 9.04 18.88
CA PRO A 42 -9.01 8.77 20.14
C PRO A 42 -8.39 7.64 20.97
N HIS A 43 -7.64 6.75 20.32
CA HIS A 43 -6.94 5.60 20.90
C HIS A 43 -5.42 5.67 20.67
N GLY A 44 -4.88 6.86 20.40
CA GLY A 44 -3.46 7.06 20.14
C GLY A 44 -2.61 6.64 21.33
N MET A 45 -1.54 5.89 21.06
CA MET A 45 -0.67 5.40 22.12
C MET A 45 0.29 6.48 22.64
N PRO A 46 0.71 6.40 23.92
CA PRO A 46 1.76 7.26 24.43
C PRO A 46 3.03 7.15 23.60
N VAL A 47 3.56 8.30 23.18
CA VAL A 47 4.81 8.39 22.42
C VAL A 47 5.98 8.08 23.36
N SER A 48 6.37 6.80 23.41
CA SER A 48 7.52 6.30 24.17
C SER A 48 8.45 5.54 23.24
N ALA A 49 9.75 5.51 23.56
CA ALA A 49 10.73 4.79 22.74
C ALA A 49 10.36 3.29 22.56
N ALA A 50 9.81 2.66 23.60
CA ALA A 50 9.35 1.28 23.54
C ALA A 50 8.16 1.10 22.57
N ASN A 51 7.16 1.99 22.63
CA ASN A 51 5.99 1.91 21.74
C ASN A 51 6.36 2.22 20.29
N ILE A 52 7.26 3.20 20.06
CA ILE A 52 7.76 3.52 18.72
C ILE A 52 8.47 2.31 18.11
N LEU A 53 9.40 1.69 18.84
CA LEU A 53 10.11 0.50 18.34
C LEU A 53 9.15 -0.69 18.14
N GLY A 54 8.17 -0.86 19.02
CA GLY A 54 7.13 -1.89 18.89
C GLY A 54 6.29 -1.73 17.62
N VAL A 55 5.75 -0.53 17.38
CA VAL A 55 4.94 -0.22 16.19
C VAL A 55 5.79 -0.32 14.91
N LEU A 56 7.00 0.24 14.90
CA LEU A 56 7.90 0.13 13.75
C LEU A 56 8.23 -1.33 13.43
N SER A 57 8.45 -2.16 14.45
CA SER A 57 8.68 -3.59 14.28
C SER A 57 7.45 -4.30 13.69
N LEU A 58 6.25 -3.95 14.15
CA LEU A 58 5.00 -4.48 13.61
C LEU A 58 4.78 -4.10 12.14
N ILE A 59 5.03 -2.84 11.78
CA ILE A 59 4.93 -2.37 10.39
C ILE A 59 5.94 -3.13 9.53
N PHE A 60 7.21 -3.18 9.96
CA PHE A 60 8.28 -3.85 9.24
C PHE A 60 7.94 -5.33 8.98
N TRP A 61 7.60 -6.09 10.03
CA TRP A 61 7.30 -7.51 9.89
C TRP A 61 5.98 -7.78 9.17
N SER A 62 4.99 -6.90 9.29
CA SER A 62 3.76 -6.99 8.49
C SER A 62 4.05 -6.82 7.00
N LEU A 63 4.89 -5.86 6.60
CA LEU A 63 5.31 -5.69 5.21
C LEU A 63 6.11 -6.90 4.70
N ILE A 64 7.02 -7.43 5.51
CA ILE A 64 7.80 -8.63 5.13
C ILE A 64 6.89 -9.85 4.99
N ILE A 65 6.03 -10.13 5.98
CA ILE A 65 5.21 -11.34 5.98
C ILE A 65 4.07 -11.25 4.97
N VAL A 66 3.34 -10.14 4.96
CA VAL A 66 2.17 -9.98 4.09
C VAL A 66 2.61 -9.64 2.68
N VAL A 67 3.26 -8.49 2.47
CA VAL A 67 3.57 -8.03 1.11
C VAL A 67 4.66 -8.89 0.47
N SER A 68 5.77 -9.15 1.17
CA SER A 68 6.90 -9.88 0.56
C SER A 68 6.66 -11.39 0.53
N ILE A 69 6.34 -12.03 1.65
CA ILE A 69 6.20 -13.49 1.69
C ILE A 69 4.84 -13.91 1.10
N LYS A 70 3.73 -13.51 1.69
CA LYS A 70 2.40 -13.94 1.24
C LYS A 70 2.13 -13.48 -0.20
N TYR A 71 2.26 -12.19 -0.51
CA TYR A 71 1.87 -11.71 -1.84
C TYR A 71 2.86 -12.15 -2.92
N VAL A 72 4.14 -11.79 -2.81
CA VAL A 72 5.12 -12.08 -3.88
C VAL A 72 5.39 -13.58 -4.03
N VAL A 73 5.54 -14.34 -2.93
CA VAL A 73 5.91 -15.77 -3.04
C VAL A 73 4.71 -16.68 -3.33
N PHE A 74 3.54 -16.39 -2.74
CA PHE A 74 2.38 -17.28 -2.86
C PHE A 74 1.29 -16.72 -3.78
N ILE A 75 0.77 -15.53 -3.51
CA ILE A 75 -0.42 -15.01 -4.22
C ILE A 75 -0.13 -14.72 -5.69
N MET A 76 1.04 -14.17 -6.02
CA MET A 76 1.45 -13.92 -7.41
C MET A 76 1.60 -15.20 -8.25
N ARG A 77 1.62 -16.38 -7.65
CA ARG A 77 1.60 -17.67 -8.38
C ARG A 77 0.21 -18.16 -8.72
N ALA A 78 -0.82 -17.60 -8.08
CA ALA A 78 -2.21 -17.94 -8.34
C ALA A 78 -2.76 -16.99 -9.41
N ASP A 79 -2.25 -17.05 -10.64
CA ASP A 79 -2.76 -16.26 -11.74
C ASP A 79 -3.88 -17.00 -12.50
N ASN A 80 -4.71 -16.23 -13.20
CA ASN A 80 -5.69 -16.77 -14.15
C ASN A 80 -5.41 -16.18 -15.53
N LYS A 81 -4.55 -16.86 -16.30
CA LYS A 81 -4.09 -16.39 -17.63
C LYS A 81 -3.30 -15.08 -17.58
N GLY A 82 -2.43 -14.94 -16.58
CA GLY A 82 -1.64 -13.72 -16.36
C GLY A 82 -2.38 -12.60 -15.62
N GLU A 83 -3.69 -12.76 -15.36
CA GLU A 83 -4.48 -11.81 -14.57
C GLU A 83 -4.55 -12.24 -13.10
N GLY A 84 -4.45 -11.28 -12.19
CA GLY A 84 -4.61 -11.49 -10.75
C GLY A 84 -5.78 -10.70 -10.17
N GLY A 85 -5.86 -10.66 -8.84
CA GLY A 85 -6.95 -10.02 -8.11
C GLY A 85 -8.14 -10.93 -7.80
N ILE A 86 -9.08 -10.39 -7.02
CA ILE A 86 -10.21 -11.16 -6.47
C ILE A 86 -11.17 -11.66 -7.55
N MET A 87 -11.32 -10.91 -8.64
CA MET A 87 -12.14 -11.30 -9.79
C MET A 87 -11.48 -12.44 -10.58
N ALA A 88 -10.16 -12.38 -10.78
CA ALA A 88 -9.41 -13.45 -11.44
C ALA A 88 -9.44 -14.75 -10.63
N LEU A 89 -9.24 -14.68 -9.30
CA LEU A 89 -9.36 -15.82 -8.39
C LEU A 89 -10.76 -16.41 -8.36
N THR A 90 -11.79 -15.57 -8.28
CA THR A 90 -13.18 -16.04 -8.28
C THR A 90 -13.48 -16.76 -9.60
N SER A 91 -13.04 -16.21 -10.74
CA SER A 91 -13.20 -16.87 -12.03
C SER A 91 -12.44 -18.20 -12.10
N LEU A 92 -11.21 -18.25 -11.58
CA LEU A 92 -10.40 -19.48 -11.55
C LEU A 92 -11.05 -20.55 -10.66
N ALA A 93 -11.50 -20.16 -9.46
CA ALA A 93 -12.15 -21.06 -8.51
C ALA A 93 -13.43 -21.66 -9.10
N LEU A 94 -14.27 -20.85 -9.74
CA LEU A 94 -15.54 -21.28 -10.36
C LEU A 94 -15.37 -22.12 -11.64
N ARG A 95 -14.18 -22.07 -12.29
CA ARG A 95 -13.86 -22.88 -13.48
C ARG A 95 -13.43 -24.31 -13.14
N THR A 96 -13.25 -24.64 -11.87
CA THR A 96 -12.83 -25.99 -11.45
C THR A 96 -13.87 -27.03 -11.88
N GLU A 97 -13.47 -28.02 -12.67
CA GLU A 97 -14.37 -29.08 -13.11
C GLU A 97 -14.86 -29.92 -11.91
N LYS A 98 -16.14 -30.32 -11.92
CA LYS A 98 -16.80 -31.13 -10.87
C LYS A 98 -17.03 -30.42 -9.53
N LEU A 99 -17.23 -29.11 -9.52
CA LEU A 99 -17.69 -28.41 -8.31
C LEU A 99 -19.09 -28.90 -7.88
N ASN A 100 -19.23 -29.22 -6.60
CA ASN A 100 -20.53 -29.45 -5.99
C ASN A 100 -21.37 -28.16 -6.08
N PRO A 101 -22.68 -28.22 -6.44
CA PRO A 101 -23.56 -27.05 -6.49
C PRO A 101 -23.51 -26.16 -5.24
N ARG A 102 -23.37 -26.75 -4.04
CA ARG A 102 -23.25 -25.99 -2.79
C ARG A 102 -21.93 -25.21 -2.72
N LEU A 103 -20.84 -25.83 -3.15
CA LEU A 103 -19.52 -25.20 -3.16
C LEU A 103 -19.46 -24.08 -4.21
N PHE A 104 -20.05 -24.31 -5.39
CA PHE A 104 -20.17 -23.28 -6.42
C PHE A 104 -20.92 -22.04 -5.89
N TRP A 105 -22.06 -22.24 -5.21
CA TRP A 105 -22.82 -21.14 -4.61
C TRP A 105 -22.00 -20.41 -3.53
N LEU A 106 -21.35 -21.15 -2.64
CA LEU A 106 -20.50 -20.56 -1.60
C LEU A 106 -19.35 -19.73 -2.19
N LEU A 107 -18.63 -20.26 -3.17
CA LEU A 107 -17.54 -19.55 -3.86
C LEU A 107 -18.05 -18.31 -4.59
N SER A 108 -19.24 -18.37 -5.19
CA SER A 108 -19.86 -17.23 -5.86
C SER A 108 -20.20 -16.11 -4.85
N VAL A 109 -20.80 -16.46 -3.71
CA VAL A 109 -21.11 -15.50 -2.64
C VAL A 109 -19.83 -14.87 -2.07
N LEU A 110 -18.81 -15.69 -1.80
CA LEU A 110 -17.51 -15.20 -1.32
C LEU A 110 -16.83 -14.28 -2.34
N GLY A 111 -16.91 -14.62 -3.63
CA GLY A 111 -16.36 -13.79 -4.72
C GLY A 111 -17.08 -12.46 -4.86
N ILE A 112 -18.42 -12.44 -4.82
CA ILE A 112 -19.22 -11.20 -4.85
C ILE A 112 -18.92 -10.34 -3.63
N PHE A 113 -18.85 -10.95 -2.44
CA PHE A 113 -18.51 -10.25 -1.21
C PHE A 113 -17.10 -9.64 -1.29
N GLY A 114 -16.13 -10.39 -1.80
CA GLY A 114 -14.78 -9.91 -2.04
C GLY A 114 -14.71 -8.76 -3.04
N ALA A 115 -15.46 -8.82 -4.14
CA ALA A 115 -15.54 -7.74 -5.12
C ALA A 115 -16.17 -6.47 -4.53
N ALA A 116 -17.16 -6.61 -3.64
CA ALA A 116 -17.76 -5.48 -2.94
C ALA A 116 -16.78 -4.82 -1.96
N LEU A 117 -15.99 -5.61 -1.24
CA LEU A 117 -14.91 -5.09 -0.37
C LEU A 117 -13.85 -4.36 -1.19
N PHE A 118 -13.42 -4.93 -2.32
CA PHE A 118 -12.46 -4.30 -3.24
C PHE A 118 -12.98 -2.96 -3.79
N TYR A 119 -14.28 -2.88 -4.11
CA TYR A 119 -14.89 -1.62 -4.54
C TYR A 119 -14.88 -0.55 -3.44
N GLY A 120 -15.13 -0.96 -2.19
CA GLY A 120 -15.03 -0.06 -1.03
C GLY A 120 -13.61 0.46 -0.84
N ASP A 121 -12.62 -0.43 -0.91
CA ASP A 121 -11.21 -0.10 -0.79
C ASP A 121 -10.75 0.90 -1.87
N ALA A 122 -11.09 0.64 -3.14
CA ALA A 122 -10.79 1.52 -4.27
C ALA A 122 -11.38 2.95 -4.11
N ALA A 123 -12.46 3.11 -3.34
CA ALA A 123 -13.05 4.41 -3.05
C ALA A 123 -12.40 5.10 -1.82
N ILE A 124 -12.01 4.33 -0.80
CA ILE A 124 -11.47 4.85 0.46
C ILE A 124 -10.01 5.28 0.29
N THR A 125 -9.18 4.50 -0.40
CA THR A 125 -7.73 4.72 -0.48
C THR A 125 -7.33 6.08 -1.06
N PRO A 126 -7.93 6.57 -2.17
CA PRO A 126 -7.62 7.92 -2.68
C PRO A 126 -8.04 9.02 -1.70
N ALA A 127 -9.18 8.85 -1.02
CA ALA A 127 -9.68 9.83 -0.07
C ALA A 127 -8.77 9.92 1.17
N LEU A 128 -8.39 8.78 1.75
CA LEU A 128 -7.52 8.72 2.93
C LEU A 128 -6.11 9.21 2.62
N SER A 129 -5.56 8.83 1.46
CA SER A 129 -4.22 9.26 1.04
C SER A 129 -4.16 10.78 0.81
N VAL A 130 -5.14 11.36 0.11
CA VAL A 130 -5.19 12.81 -0.12
C VAL A 130 -5.46 13.56 1.18
N LEU A 131 -6.38 13.08 2.02
CA LEU A 131 -6.69 13.72 3.29
C LEU A 131 -5.46 13.74 4.21
N SER A 132 -4.80 12.59 4.39
CA SER A 132 -3.60 12.50 5.23
C SER A 132 -2.44 13.35 4.71
N ALA A 133 -2.27 13.46 3.39
CA ALA A 133 -1.29 14.36 2.78
C ALA A 133 -1.57 15.84 3.07
N VAL A 134 -2.84 16.27 2.96
CA VAL A 134 -3.25 17.66 3.23
C VAL A 134 -3.18 17.98 4.73
N GLU A 135 -3.55 17.04 5.59
CA GLU A 135 -3.39 17.18 7.05
C GLU A 135 -1.92 17.32 7.45
N GLY A 136 -0.98 16.82 6.64
CA GLY A 136 0.45 17.07 6.82
C GLY A 136 0.81 18.57 6.84
N LEU A 137 0.00 19.43 6.19
CA LEU A 137 0.19 20.89 6.21
C LEU A 137 -0.07 21.49 7.61
N GLU A 138 -0.92 20.85 8.43
CA GLU A 138 -1.20 21.30 9.79
C GLU A 138 0.03 21.23 10.70
N VAL A 139 0.98 20.34 10.38
CA VAL A 139 2.25 20.22 11.11
C VAL A 139 3.09 21.49 10.94
N ALA A 140 3.01 22.16 9.78
CA ALA A 140 3.71 23.40 9.51
C ALA A 140 2.96 24.63 10.06
N THR A 141 1.63 24.67 9.95
CA THR A 141 0.81 25.72 10.58
C THR A 141 -0.64 25.27 10.86
N PRO A 142 -1.15 25.48 12.09
CA PRO A 142 -2.55 25.18 12.42
C PRO A 142 -3.58 25.99 11.62
N ALA A 143 -3.16 27.06 10.93
CA ALA A 143 -4.03 27.90 10.12
C ALA A 143 -4.73 27.13 8.97
N PHE A 144 -4.18 26.00 8.54
CA PHE A 144 -4.76 25.18 7.47
C PHE A 144 -5.89 24.26 7.92
N LYS A 145 -6.15 24.08 9.23
CA LYS A 145 -7.19 23.18 9.76
C LYS A 145 -8.56 23.32 9.08
N PRO A 146 -9.13 24.54 8.91
CA PRO A 146 -10.44 24.70 8.26
C PRO A 146 -10.41 24.40 6.76
N TYR A 147 -9.23 24.42 6.15
CA TYR A 147 -9.03 24.26 4.72
C TYR A 147 -8.66 22.83 4.30
N VAL A 148 -8.39 21.93 5.24
CA VAL A 148 -8.01 20.54 4.93
C VAL A 148 -9.06 19.85 4.07
N VAL A 149 -10.32 19.83 4.50
CA VAL A 149 -11.40 19.16 3.76
C VAL A 149 -11.66 19.82 2.39
N PRO A 150 -11.79 21.17 2.29
CA PRO A 150 -11.93 21.84 0.99
C PRO A 150 -10.78 21.55 0.02
N ILE A 151 -9.52 21.58 0.50
CA ILE A 151 -8.35 21.31 -0.34
C ILE A 151 -8.34 19.86 -0.80
N ALA A 152 -8.64 18.90 0.08
CA ALA A 152 -8.71 17.49 -0.28
C ALA A 152 -9.78 17.23 -1.37
N ILE A 153 -10.98 17.82 -1.22
CA ILE A 153 -12.03 17.74 -2.24
C ILE A 153 -11.57 18.34 -3.57
N ALA A 154 -10.94 19.52 -3.54
CA ALA A 154 -10.44 20.17 -4.75
C ALA A 154 -9.37 19.33 -5.46
N ILE A 155 -8.45 18.70 -4.71
CA ILE A 155 -7.43 17.79 -5.24
C ILE A 155 -8.10 16.56 -5.86
N LEU A 156 -9.01 15.90 -5.16
CA LEU A 156 -9.71 14.71 -5.67
C LEU A 156 -10.47 15.02 -6.96
N VAL A 157 -11.27 16.10 -6.97
CA VAL A 157 -11.98 16.54 -8.19
C VAL A 157 -11.01 16.82 -9.32
N GLY A 158 -9.90 17.53 -9.05
CA GLY A 158 -8.86 17.79 -10.04
C GLY A 158 -8.24 16.52 -10.62
N LEU A 159 -7.87 15.56 -9.76
CA LEU A 159 -7.32 14.27 -10.17
C LEU A 159 -8.30 13.46 -11.02
N PHE A 160 -9.56 13.33 -10.58
CA PHE A 160 -10.59 12.60 -11.34
C PHE A 160 -10.97 13.29 -12.65
N LEU A 161 -10.92 14.62 -12.73
CA LEU A 161 -11.09 15.35 -13.98
C LEU A 161 -9.94 15.07 -14.95
N PHE A 162 -8.71 15.01 -14.45
CA PHE A 162 -7.54 14.72 -15.26
C PHE A 162 -7.49 13.27 -15.77
N GLN A 163 -7.99 12.30 -14.99
CA GLN A 163 -8.11 10.90 -15.39
C GLN A 163 -8.95 10.68 -16.66
N ARG A 164 -9.86 11.61 -17.01
CA ARG A 164 -10.64 11.56 -18.26
C ARG A 164 -9.76 11.62 -19.53
N ARG A 165 -8.50 12.04 -19.41
CA ARG A 165 -7.52 12.09 -20.53
C ARG A 165 -6.76 10.76 -20.74
N GLY A 166 -7.15 9.71 -20.02
CA GLY A 166 -6.58 8.37 -20.13
C GLY A 166 -5.58 8.07 -19.00
N THR A 167 -5.65 6.84 -18.49
CA THR A 167 -4.82 6.33 -17.39
C THR A 167 -3.33 6.31 -17.72
N ALA A 168 -2.97 6.06 -18.99
CA ALA A 168 -1.58 6.07 -19.45
C ALA A 168 -0.88 7.43 -19.27
N SER A 169 -1.60 8.53 -19.53
CA SER A 169 -1.07 9.89 -19.35
C SER A 169 -0.85 10.23 -17.87
N VAL A 170 -1.70 9.70 -16.99
CA VAL A 170 -1.56 9.84 -15.54
C VAL A 170 -0.36 9.06 -15.04
N ALA A 171 -0.25 7.77 -15.42
CA ALA A 171 0.86 6.91 -15.03
C ALA A 171 2.23 7.48 -15.46
N ALA A 172 2.31 8.07 -16.67
CA ALA A 172 3.53 8.68 -17.19
C ALA A 172 4.00 9.90 -16.38
N LEU A 173 3.07 10.68 -15.80
CA LEU A 173 3.40 11.82 -14.95
C LEU A 173 3.71 11.37 -13.51
N PHE A 174 2.96 10.40 -12.99
CA PHE A 174 3.12 9.91 -11.63
C PHE A 174 4.44 9.18 -11.41
N GLY A 175 4.93 8.40 -12.38
CA GLY A 175 6.19 7.67 -12.27
C GLY A 175 7.39 8.54 -11.83
N PRO A 176 7.74 9.61 -12.55
CA PRO A 176 8.82 10.52 -12.16
C PRO A 176 8.61 11.20 -10.81
N VAL A 177 7.37 11.63 -10.51
CA VAL A 177 7.02 12.28 -9.23
C VAL A 177 7.25 11.32 -8.07
N MET A 178 6.79 10.07 -8.20
CA MET A 178 6.97 9.03 -7.20
C MET A 178 8.45 8.68 -7.02
N LEU A 179 9.23 8.60 -8.09
CA LEU A 179 10.66 8.35 -8.00
C LEU A 179 11.38 9.46 -7.23
N PHE A 180 11.07 10.73 -7.52
CA PHE A 180 11.58 11.87 -6.77
C PHE A 180 11.17 11.80 -5.29
N TRP A 181 9.91 11.46 -5.03
CA TRP A 181 9.38 11.33 -3.67
C TRP A 181 10.06 10.21 -2.87
N PHE A 182 10.24 9.02 -3.47
CA PHE A 182 10.97 7.92 -2.85
C PHE A 182 12.43 8.26 -2.60
N ALA A 183 13.08 8.98 -3.52
CA ALA A 183 14.44 9.45 -3.32
C ALA A 183 14.53 10.43 -2.13
N ALA A 184 13.55 11.35 -2.01
CA ALA A 184 13.48 12.26 -0.87
C ALA A 184 13.26 11.51 0.45
N LEU A 185 12.35 10.53 0.48
CA LEU A 185 12.14 9.67 1.65
C LEU A 185 13.40 8.87 2.01
N ALA A 186 14.09 8.31 1.02
CA ALA A 186 15.33 7.56 1.26
C ALA A 186 16.42 8.46 1.85
N ALA A 187 16.60 9.66 1.32
CA ALA A 187 17.57 10.62 1.82
C ALA A 187 17.24 11.08 3.26
N MET A 188 15.99 11.47 3.51
CA MET A 188 15.55 11.89 4.84
C MET A 188 15.55 10.73 5.84
N GLY A 189 15.16 9.53 5.41
CA GLY A 189 15.19 8.31 6.21
C GLY A 189 16.60 7.95 6.62
N LEU A 190 17.54 7.92 5.67
CA LEU A 190 18.95 7.65 5.93
C LEU A 190 19.53 8.67 6.92
N TRP A 191 19.26 9.96 6.70
CA TRP A 191 19.70 11.03 7.60
C TRP A 191 19.19 10.84 9.03
N ASN A 192 17.92 10.45 9.21
CA ASN A 192 17.35 10.21 10.53
C ASN A 192 17.86 8.92 11.18
N ILE A 193 18.10 7.86 10.41
CA ILE A 193 18.71 6.62 10.90
C ILE A 193 20.13 6.88 11.43
N LEU A 194 20.91 7.71 10.72
CA LEU A 194 22.26 8.08 11.17
C LEU A 194 22.24 8.89 12.48
N LYS A 195 21.24 9.75 12.69
CA LYS A 195 21.06 10.50 13.94
C LYS A 195 20.56 9.63 15.09
N HIS A 196 19.70 8.65 14.79
CA HIS A 196 19.05 7.80 15.77
C HIS A 196 19.20 6.32 15.39
N PRO A 197 20.42 5.74 15.52
CA PRO A 197 20.70 4.37 15.09
C PRO A 197 19.89 3.31 15.86
N ALA A 198 19.39 3.67 17.06
CA ALA A 198 18.51 2.82 17.85
C ALA A 198 17.24 2.39 17.09
N VAL A 199 16.80 3.14 16.08
CA VAL A 199 15.62 2.79 15.25
C VAL A 199 15.81 1.46 14.52
N ILE A 200 17.06 1.10 14.17
CA ILE A 200 17.37 -0.18 13.50
C ILE A 200 16.97 -1.39 14.38
N ALA A 201 16.92 -1.20 15.70
CA ALA A 201 16.48 -2.25 16.62
C ALA A 201 15.05 -2.72 16.33
N ALA A 202 14.20 -1.89 15.71
CA ALA A 202 12.84 -2.25 15.32
C ALA A 202 12.78 -3.43 14.33
N ILE A 203 13.86 -3.70 13.58
CA ILE A 203 13.94 -4.88 12.70
C ILE A 203 13.84 -6.19 13.50
N ASN A 204 14.24 -6.19 14.78
CA ASN A 204 14.10 -7.37 15.63
C ASN A 204 12.60 -7.61 15.97
N PRO A 205 12.01 -8.77 15.58
CA PRO A 205 10.60 -9.09 15.81
C PRO A 205 10.24 -9.15 17.31
N TRP A 206 11.23 -9.27 18.18
CA TRP A 206 11.01 -9.20 19.63
C TRP A 206 10.34 -7.89 20.07
N TYR A 207 10.59 -6.77 19.39
CA TYR A 207 9.91 -5.51 19.72
C TYR A 207 8.41 -5.57 19.43
N ALA A 208 8.01 -6.17 18.31
CA ALA A 208 6.60 -6.43 18.01
C ALA A 208 5.94 -7.37 19.04
N LEU A 209 6.60 -8.47 19.40
CA LEU A 209 6.07 -9.45 20.35
C LEU A 209 5.96 -8.90 21.78
N SER A 210 7.01 -8.23 22.25
CA SER A 210 7.04 -7.60 23.58
C SER A 210 6.03 -6.46 23.69
N PHE A 211 5.80 -5.73 22.60
CA PHE A 211 4.77 -4.71 22.52
C PHE A 211 3.36 -5.30 22.71
N PHE A 212 3.06 -6.46 22.11
CA PHE A 212 1.82 -7.19 22.39
C PHE A 212 1.71 -7.63 23.84
N GLY A 213 2.80 -8.14 24.43
CA GLY A 213 2.82 -8.61 25.82
C GLY A 213 2.75 -7.49 26.87
N THR A 214 3.04 -6.24 26.50
CA THR A 214 3.03 -5.10 27.43
C THR A 214 1.75 -4.27 27.31
N ASN A 215 1.26 -4.07 26.09
CA ASN A 215 0.20 -3.10 25.79
C ASN A 215 -1.14 -3.75 25.41
N HIS A 216 -1.22 -5.08 25.27
CA HIS A 216 -2.43 -5.90 25.06
C HIS A 216 -3.51 -5.24 24.19
N THR A 217 -4.47 -4.53 24.79
CA THR A 217 -5.57 -3.83 24.10
C THR A 217 -5.10 -2.74 23.15
N LEU A 218 -4.13 -1.92 23.55
CA LEU A 218 -3.54 -0.90 22.68
C LEU A 218 -2.76 -1.54 21.53
N ALA A 219 -2.10 -2.68 21.77
CA ALA A 219 -1.42 -3.41 20.71
C ALA A 219 -2.39 -4.00 19.68
N TYR A 220 -3.56 -4.49 20.13
CA TYR A 220 -4.63 -4.93 19.24
C TYR A 220 -5.20 -3.77 18.39
N LEU A 221 -5.44 -2.60 19.01
CA LEU A 221 -5.89 -1.41 18.29
C LEU A 221 -4.84 -0.90 17.30
N ALA A 222 -3.56 -0.91 17.70
CA ALA A 222 -2.45 -0.56 16.83
C ALA A 222 -2.33 -1.51 15.63
N LEU A 223 -2.70 -2.78 15.77
CA LEU A 223 -2.73 -3.71 14.63
C LEU A 223 -3.74 -3.27 13.56
N GLY A 224 -4.86 -2.64 13.95
CA GLY A 224 -5.78 -2.00 13.01
C GLY A 224 -5.12 -0.89 12.18
N ALA A 225 -4.30 -0.05 12.82
CA ALA A 225 -3.50 0.94 12.11
C ALA A 225 -2.39 0.31 11.26
N VAL A 226 -1.76 -0.78 11.72
CA VAL A 226 -0.72 -1.51 10.96
C VAL A 226 -1.29 -2.19 9.72
N VAL A 227 -2.56 -2.60 9.72
CA VAL A 227 -3.23 -3.10 8.51
C VAL A 227 -3.23 -2.05 7.40
N LEU A 228 -3.31 -0.76 7.75
CA LEU A 228 -3.19 0.33 6.80
C LEU A 228 -1.78 0.47 6.19
N ALA A 229 -0.75 -0.16 6.76
CA ALA A 229 0.60 -0.12 6.17
C ALA A 229 0.77 -1.14 5.04
N ILE A 230 -0.05 -2.21 5.07
CA ILE A 230 0.00 -3.31 4.11
C ILE A 230 -1.04 -3.17 3.00
N THR A 231 -1.97 -2.21 3.10
CA THR A 231 -2.85 -1.79 2.01
C THR A 231 -2.01 -1.23 0.87
N GLY A 232 -2.35 -1.64 -0.35
CA GLY A 232 -1.56 -1.50 -1.58
C GLY A 232 -0.93 -2.82 -2.04
N GLY A 233 -0.82 -3.83 -1.17
CA GLY A 233 -0.35 -5.16 -1.56
C GLY A 233 -1.31 -5.85 -2.55
N GLU A 234 -2.60 -5.55 -2.46
CA GLU A 234 -3.63 -6.00 -3.40
C GLU A 234 -3.48 -5.38 -4.80
N ALA A 235 -2.99 -4.14 -4.90
CA ALA A 235 -2.70 -3.51 -6.19
C ALA A 235 -1.62 -4.28 -6.96
N LEU A 236 -0.58 -4.77 -6.26
CA LEU A 236 0.45 -5.64 -6.84
C LEU A 236 -0.16 -6.89 -7.51
N TYR A 237 -1.19 -7.47 -6.89
CA TYR A 237 -1.84 -8.66 -7.41
C TYR A 237 -2.89 -8.36 -8.48
N ALA A 238 -3.66 -7.28 -8.32
CA ALA A 238 -4.68 -6.87 -9.28
C ALA A 238 -4.08 -6.40 -10.62
N ASP A 239 -2.94 -5.71 -10.58
CA ASP A 239 -2.28 -5.16 -11.77
C ASP A 239 -1.25 -6.13 -12.39
N MET A 240 -1.24 -7.40 -11.98
CA MET A 240 -0.30 -8.41 -12.49
C MET A 240 -0.34 -8.52 -14.03
N GLY A 241 -1.53 -8.44 -14.65
CA GLY A 241 -1.68 -8.51 -16.11
C GLY A 241 -1.31 -7.22 -16.86
N HIS A 242 -1.17 -6.09 -16.14
CA HIS A 242 -0.83 -4.81 -16.76
C HIS A 242 0.68 -4.64 -17.00
N PHE A 243 1.50 -5.40 -16.25
CA PHE A 243 2.96 -5.27 -16.25
C PHE A 243 3.70 -6.61 -16.52
N GLY A 244 2.97 -7.72 -16.67
CA GLY A 244 3.48 -9.10 -16.87
C GLY A 244 3.37 -9.62 -18.29
#